data_AF-A0A380EGS5-F1
#
_entry.id   AF-A0A380EGS5-F1
#
_cell.length_a   1.000
_cell.length_b   1.000
_cell.length_c   1.000
_cell.angle_alpha   90.00
_cell.angle_beta   90.00
_cell.angle_gamma   90.00
#
_symmetry.space_group_name_H-M   'P 1'
#
loop_
_entity.id
_entity.type
_entity.pdbx_description
1 polymer ?
#
loop_
_entity_poly.entity_id
_entity_poly.type
_entity_poly.pdbx_seq_one_letter_code
_entity_poly.pdbx_strand_id
1 'polypeptide(L)'
;MNKDNKWTMITALFITVISVLLAFHLKQHYDQITNENHANKDKINIKNKNVRIYQNLTYNRVFPNSKLDIITPVDMSSNAKLPVIFWMHGGGYIAGDKQYKTHY
;
A
#
# COMPACT_ATOMS: atom_id res chain seq x y z
N MET A 1 38.26 36.59 -0.13
CA MET A 1 37.74 35.33 0.42
C MET A 1 38.92 34.40 0.70
N ASN A 2 39.16 34.05 1.97
CA ASN A 2 40.33 33.29 2.40
C ASN A 2 40.34 31.89 1.76
N LYS A 3 41.51 31.31 1.51
CA LYS A 3 41.65 30.03 0.80
C LYS A 3 40.87 28.90 1.50
N ASP A 4 40.78 28.95 2.82
CA ASP A 4 40.06 27.98 3.66
C ASP A 4 38.53 28.10 3.52
N ASN A 5 38.02 29.32 3.29
CA ASN A 5 36.59 29.59 3.07
C ASN A 5 36.13 29.04 1.70
N LYS A 6 37.05 28.90 0.74
CA LYS A 6 36.75 28.32 -0.58
C LYS A 6 36.63 26.79 -0.50
N TRP A 7 37.50 26.13 0.26
CA TRP A 7 37.44 24.67 0.43
C TRP A 7 36.21 24.23 1.22
N THR A 8 35.84 24.97 2.26
CA THR A 8 34.60 24.72 3.03
C THR A 8 33.34 24.91 2.19
N MET A 9 33.30 25.92 1.32
CA MET A 9 32.23 26.10 0.33
C MET A 9 32.12 24.92 -0.65
N ILE A 10 33.26 24.43 -1.15
CA ILE A 10 33.29 23.30 -2.10
C ILE A 10 32.83 22.00 -1.42
N THR A 11 33.29 21.71 -0.21
CA THR A 11 32.86 20.50 0.52
C THR A 11 31.37 20.56 0.88
N ALA A 12 30.87 21.73 1.28
CA ALA A 12 29.44 21.92 1.52
C ALA A 12 28.61 21.65 0.24
N LEU A 13 29.05 22.13 -0.92
CA LEU A 13 28.39 21.87 -2.20
C LEU A 13 28.34 20.36 -2.50
N PHE A 14 29.45 19.64 -2.33
CA PHE A 14 29.48 18.19 -2.54
C PHE A 14 28.52 17.44 -1.62
N ILE A 15 28.48 17.80 -0.33
CA ILE A 15 27.55 17.19 0.63
C ILE A 15 26.11 17.44 0.20
N THR A 16 25.77 18.68 -0.19
CA THR A 16 24.40 18.99 -0.64
C THR A 16 24.01 18.19 -1.88
N VAL A 17 24.91 18.02 -2.85
CA VAL A 17 24.66 17.22 -4.06
C VAL A 17 24.45 15.74 -3.69
N ILE A 18 25.28 15.18 -2.83
CA ILE A 18 25.15 13.79 -2.37
C ILE A 18 23.84 13.58 -1.61
N SER A 19 23.45 14.52 -0.73
CA SER A 19 22.19 14.45 -0.01
C SER A 19 20.97 14.49 -0.94
N VAL A 20 20.99 15.34 -1.98
CA VAL A 20 19.93 15.41 -2.98
C VAL A 20 19.85 14.11 -3.79
N LEU A 21 20.99 13.56 -4.22
CA LEU A 21 21.03 12.29 -4.95
C LEU A 21 20.51 11.12 -4.09
N LEU A 22 20.88 11.08 -2.81
CA LEU A 22 20.41 10.07 -1.88
C LEU A 22 18.89 10.17 -1.66
N ALA A 23 18.38 11.38 -1.43
CA ALA A 23 16.94 11.62 -1.26
C ALA A 23 16.15 11.22 -2.53
N PHE A 24 16.69 11.54 -3.72
CA PHE A 24 16.08 11.14 -4.99
C PHE A 24 16.03 9.62 -5.15
N HIS A 25 17.14 8.91 -4.85
CA HIS A 25 17.18 7.45 -4.91
C HIS A 25 16.22 6.80 -3.89
N LEU A 26 16.15 7.33 -2.67
CA LEU A 26 15.19 6.84 -1.66
C LEU A 26 13.75 7.02 -2.14
N LYS A 27 13.42 8.21 -2.67
CA LYS A 27 12.08 8.49 -3.21
C LYS A 27 11.73 7.54 -4.34
N GLN A 28 12.65 7.32 -5.28
CA GLN A 28 12.44 6.42 -6.41
C GLN A 28 12.19 4.97 -5.95
N HIS A 29 12.98 4.47 -5.00
CA HIS A 29 12.77 3.14 -4.43
C HIS A 29 11.44 3.03 -3.68
N TYR A 30 11.07 4.04 -2.89
CA TYR A 30 9.79 4.07 -2.19
C TYR A 30 8.61 4.05 -3.16
N ASP A 31 8.66 4.88 -4.22
CA ASP A 31 7.61 4.97 -5.23
C ASP A 31 7.49 3.64 -6.02
N GLN A 32 8.60 2.99 -6.38
CA GLN A 32 8.59 1.67 -7.04
C GLN A 32 7.97 0.59 -6.16
N ILE A 33 8.42 0.45 -4.90
CA ILE A 33 7.89 -0.55 -3.97
C ILE A 33 6.39 -0.33 -3.75
N THR A 34 5.96 0.93 -3.62
CA THR A 34 4.54 1.27 -3.42
C THR A 34 3.72 0.86 -4.65
N ASN A 35 4.16 1.24 -5.86
CA ASN A 35 3.45 0.96 -7.10
C ASN A 35 3.40 -0.54 -7.45
N GLU A 36 4.50 -1.27 -7.25
CA GLU A 36 4.53 -2.73 -7.46
C GLU A 36 3.60 -3.46 -6.48
N ASN A 37 3.59 -3.04 -5.22
CA ASN A 37 2.69 -3.61 -4.22
C ASN A 37 1.22 -3.30 -4.56
N HIS A 38 0.89 -2.11 -5.05
CA HIS A 38 -0.48 -1.82 -5.51
C HIS A 38 -0.89 -2.70 -6.69
N ALA A 39 -0.03 -2.85 -7.70
CA ALA A 39 -0.32 -3.66 -8.89
C ALA A 39 -0.42 -5.18 -8.62
N ASN A 40 0.28 -5.68 -7.59
CA ASN A 40 0.25 -7.10 -7.20
C ASN A 40 -0.92 -7.41 -6.26
N LYS A 41 -1.27 -6.49 -5.35
CA LYS A 41 -2.37 -6.63 -4.39
C LYS A 41 -3.76 -6.78 -5.01
N ASP A 42 -4.00 -6.22 -6.19
CA ASP A 42 -5.26 -6.43 -6.91
C ASP A 42 -5.40 -7.86 -7.47
N LYS A 43 -4.37 -8.70 -7.34
CA LYS A 43 -4.33 -10.08 -7.85
C LYS A 43 -4.41 -11.14 -6.76
N ILE A 44 -5.20 -10.95 -5.70
CA ILE A 44 -5.64 -12.11 -4.92
C ILE A 44 -6.56 -12.95 -5.80
N ASN A 45 -5.97 -13.89 -6.53
CA ASN A 45 -6.67 -14.86 -7.35
C ASN A 45 -7.18 -15.99 -6.45
N ILE A 46 -8.25 -15.73 -5.68
CA ILE A 46 -8.93 -16.80 -4.95
C ILE A 46 -9.61 -17.69 -5.99
N LYS A 47 -8.95 -18.77 -6.38
CA LYS A 47 -9.49 -19.81 -7.27
C LYS A 47 -10.47 -20.72 -6.52
N ASN A 48 -11.51 -20.15 -5.91
CA ASN A 48 -12.58 -20.91 -5.29
C ASN A 48 -13.89 -20.62 -6.03
N LYS A 49 -14.36 -21.62 -6.79
CA LYS A 49 -15.59 -21.54 -7.57
C LYS A 49 -16.87 -21.37 -6.73
N ASN A 50 -16.79 -21.63 -5.43
CA ASN A 50 -17.93 -21.55 -4.52
C ASN A 50 -18.12 -20.15 -3.92
N VAL A 51 -17.23 -19.20 -4.23
CA VAL A 51 -17.34 -17.81 -3.75
C VAL A 51 -17.29 -16.80 -4.89
N ARG A 52 -18.01 -15.71 -4.70
CA ARG A 52 -17.97 -14.51 -5.53
C ARG A 52 -17.28 -13.41 -4.74
N ILE A 53 -16.39 -12.67 -5.40
CA ILE A 53 -15.59 -11.64 -4.78
C ILE A 53 -15.83 -10.33 -5.51
N TYR A 54 -16.17 -9.30 -4.75
CA TYR A 54 -16.29 -7.92 -5.21
C TYR A 54 -15.15 -7.13 -4.58
N GLN A 55 -14.17 -6.73 -5.40
CA GLN A 55 -12.96 -6.08 -4.90
C GLN A 55 -13.01 -4.56 -5.04
N ASN A 56 -12.27 -3.86 -4.19
CA ASN A 56 -12.02 -2.42 -4.30
C ASN A 56 -13.29 -1.55 -4.21
N LEU A 57 -14.30 -2.02 -3.47
CA LEU A 57 -15.51 -1.26 -3.21
C LEU A 57 -15.18 -0.07 -2.31
N THR A 58 -15.61 1.12 -2.72
CA THR A 58 -15.38 2.36 -1.96
C THR A 58 -16.47 2.52 -0.91
N TYR A 59 -16.11 2.47 0.38
CA TYR A 59 -17.10 2.62 1.46
C TYR A 59 -17.13 4.04 2.05
N ASN A 60 -16.09 4.84 1.80
CA ASN A 60 -16.03 6.24 2.24
C ASN A 60 -15.28 7.07 1.18
N ARG A 61 -15.74 8.30 0.94
CA ARG A 61 -15.14 9.23 -0.05
C ARG A 61 -14.37 10.39 0.59
N VAL A 62 -14.52 10.59 1.90
CA VAL A 62 -13.83 11.62 2.68
C VAL A 62 -12.39 11.19 2.95
N PHE A 63 -12.17 9.92 3.32
CA PHE A 63 -10.84 9.41 3.61
C PHE A 63 -10.25 8.64 2.41
N PRO A 64 -9.00 8.94 2.01
CA PRO A 64 -8.32 8.21 0.94
C PRO A 64 -8.15 6.73 1.31
N ASN A 65 -8.07 5.85 0.31
CA ASN A 65 -7.89 4.40 0.48
C ASN A 65 -9.00 3.68 1.27
N SER A 66 -10.17 4.29 1.43
CA SER A 66 -11.35 3.65 2.04
C SER A 66 -11.97 2.61 1.12
N LYS A 67 -11.29 1.48 0.99
CA LYS A 67 -11.65 0.35 0.12
C LYS A 67 -11.89 -0.92 0.95
N LEU A 68 -12.87 -1.71 0.55
CA LEU A 68 -13.11 -3.05 1.09
C LEU A 68 -13.41 -4.04 -0.01
N ASP A 69 -13.32 -5.33 0.34
CA ASP A 69 -13.74 -6.43 -0.51
C ASP A 69 -14.92 -7.15 0.14
N ILE A 70 -15.88 -7.61 -0.66
CA ILE A 70 -17.00 -8.45 -0.20
C ILE A 70 -16.83 -9.83 -0.81
N ILE A 71 -16.87 -10.85 0.04
CA ILE A 71 -16.82 -12.26 -0.35
C ILE A 71 -18.15 -12.89 0.03
N THR A 72 -18.84 -13.49 -0.94
CA THR A 72 -20.11 -14.19 -0.71
C THR A 72 -20.04 -15.59 -1.30
N PRO A 73 -20.86 -16.55 -0.82
CA PRO A 73 -21.12 -17.78 -1.57
C PRO A 73 -21.72 -17.46 -2.94
N VAL A 74 -21.44 -18.30 -3.95
CA VAL A 74 -22.06 -18.15 -5.30
C VAL A 74 -23.50 -18.62 -5.35
N ASP A 75 -23.85 -19.63 -4.54
CA ASP A 75 -25.14 -20.29 -4.56
C ASP A 75 -25.91 -19.95 -3.29
N MET A 76 -26.91 -19.08 -3.45
CA MET A 76 -27.71 -18.52 -2.37
C MET A 76 -29.14 -18.32 -2.87
N SER A 77 -30.13 -18.70 -2.06
CA SER A 77 -31.51 -18.30 -2.33
C SER A 77 -31.63 -16.77 -2.19
N SER A 78 -32.53 -16.15 -2.97
CA SER A 78 -32.71 -14.69 -2.97
C SER A 78 -33.08 -14.10 -1.61
N ASN A 79 -33.62 -14.93 -0.70
CA ASN A 79 -34.03 -14.55 0.66
C ASN A 79 -33.11 -15.13 1.75
N ALA A 80 -31.95 -15.67 1.40
CA ALA A 80 -31.00 -16.21 2.36
C ALA A 80 -30.47 -15.10 3.29
N LYS A 81 -30.63 -15.30 4.60
CA LYS A 81 -29.99 -14.45 5.63
C LYS A 81 -28.71 -15.11 6.07
N LEU A 82 -27.57 -14.51 5.74
CA LEU A 82 -26.26 -14.98 6.18
C LEU A 82 -25.76 -14.19 7.39
N PRO A 83 -24.99 -14.85 8.29
CA PRO A 83 -24.16 -14.11 9.23
C PRO A 83 -23.11 -13.28 8.47
N VAL A 84 -22.84 -12.07 8.96
CA VAL A 84 -21.81 -11.20 8.39
C VAL A 84 -20.54 -11.31 9.23
N ILE A 85 -19.45 -11.71 8.58
CA ILE A 85 -18.11 -11.67 9.16
C ILE A 85 -17.46 -10.37 8.71
N PHE A 86 -17.10 -9.52 9.67
CA PHE A 86 -16.30 -8.34 9.42
C PHE A 86 -14.85 -8.62 9.83
N TRP A 87 -13.95 -8.63 8.87
CA TRP A 87 -12.53 -8.87 9.10
C TRP A 87 -11.73 -7.60 8.82
N MET A 88 -10.77 -7.31 9.69
CA MET A 88 -9.89 -6.16 9.61
C MET A 88 -8.46 -6.63 9.93
N HIS A 89 -7.49 -6.20 9.12
CA HIS A 89 -6.09 -6.54 9.36
C HIS A 89 -5.54 -5.82 10.60
N GLY A 90 -4.50 -6.40 11.21
CA GLY A 90 -3.71 -5.76 12.26
C GLY A 90 -2.59 -4.86 11.70
N GLY A 91 -1.60 -4.52 12.53
CA GLY A 91 -0.44 -3.70 12.12
C GLY A 91 -0.29 -2.37 12.89
N GLY A 92 -0.91 -2.29 14.07
CA GLY A 92 -0.69 -1.20 15.03
C GLY A 92 -1.08 0.19 14.54
N TYR A 93 -2.01 0.28 13.59
CA TYR A 93 -2.46 1.52 12.92
C TYR A 93 -1.39 2.23 12.07
N ILE A 94 -0.19 1.68 11.98
CA ILE A 94 0.93 2.27 11.23
C ILE A 94 1.09 1.56 9.88
N ALA A 95 0.72 0.28 9.82
CA ALA A 95 0.87 -0.54 8.62
C ALA A 95 -0.31 -1.48 8.44
N GLY A 96 -0.47 -1.94 7.19
CA GLY A 96 -1.40 -2.99 6.81
C GLY A 96 -2.34 -2.58 5.68
N ASP A 97 -3.04 -3.57 5.13
CA ASP A 97 -3.99 -3.39 4.04
C ASP A 97 -4.98 -4.57 4.01
N LYS A 98 -6.12 -4.42 3.33
CA LYS A 98 -7.18 -5.43 3.17
C LYS A 98 -6.68 -6.77 2.61
N GLN A 99 -5.54 -6.78 1.92
CA GLN A 99 -4.92 -7.97 1.35
C GLN A 99 -3.97 -8.71 2.30
N TYR A 100 -3.70 -8.16 3.49
CA TYR A 100 -2.76 -8.74 4.44
C TYR A 100 -3.34 -10.01 5.08
N LYS A 101 -3.16 -11.15 4.43
CA LYS A 101 -3.52 -12.46 4.98
C LYS A 101 -2.33 -13.03 5.74
N THR A 102 -2.55 -13.45 6.98
CA THR A 102 -1.61 -14.34 7.65
C THR A 102 -1.57 -15.65 6.86
N HIS A 103 -0.42 -15.99 6.28
CA HIS A 103 -0.18 -17.35 5.78
C HIS A 103 -0.15 -18.27 7.00
N TYR A 104 -1.18 -19.08 7.16
CA TYR A 104 -1.17 -20.25 8.03
C TYR A 104 -0.98 -21.50 7.17
#